data_AF-A0A257W5G0-F1
#
_entry.id   AF-A0A257W5G0-F1
#
_cell.length_a   1.000
_cell.length_b   1.000
_cell.length_c   1.000
_cell.angle_alpha   90.00
_cell.angle_beta   90.00
_cell.angle_gamma   90.00
#
_symmetry.space_group_name_H-M   'P 1'
#
loop_
_entity.id
_entity.type
_entity.pdbx_description
1 polymer ?
#
loop_
_entity_poly.entity_id
_entity_poly.type
_entity_poly.pdbx_seq_one_letter_code
_entity_poly.pdbx_strand_id
1 'polypeptide(L)' 'DMKGVSKRSAFIIDKDGVIQYAEVLESAGDLPNFEAIHAVLDRL' A
#
# COMPACT_ATOMS: atom_id res chain seq x y z
N ASP A 1 20.06 -6.38 2.49
CA ASP A 1 19.30 -6.58 3.73
C ASP A 1 19.19 -5.23 4.43
N MET A 2 18.00 -4.62 4.42
CA MET A 2 17.80 -3.27 4.97
C MET A 2 17.54 -3.38 6.48
N LYS A 3 18.56 -3.09 7.31
CA LYS A 3 18.47 -3.23 8.77
C LYS A 3 18.00 -1.92 9.42
N GLY A 4 16.98 -2.00 10.28
CA GLY A 4 16.48 -0.86 11.06
C GLY A 4 15.48 0.05 10.33
N VAL A 5 15.03 -0.33 9.13
CA VAL A 5 13.99 0.40 8.40
C VAL A 5 12.61 -0.21 8.65
N SER A 6 11.57 0.62 8.64
CA SER A 6 10.19 0.17 8.73
C SER A 6 9.80 -0.71 7.55
N LYS A 7 8.83 -1.60 7.76
CA LYS A 7 8.15 -2.34 6.68
C LYS A 7 7.62 -1.35 5.63
N ARG A 8 7.78 -1.68 4.36
CA ARG A 8 7.18 -0.89 3.27
C ARG A 8 5.68 -1.15 3.24
N SER A 9 4.89 -0.10 3.03
CA SER A 9 3.44 -0.19 3.00
C SER A 9 2.83 0.78 1.99
N ALA A 10 1.61 0.48 1.55
CA ALA A 10 0.81 1.30 0.67
C ALA A 10 -0.63 1.37 1.19
N PHE A 11 -1.21 2.56 1.20
CA PHE A 11 -2.58 2.80 1.64
C PHE A 11 -3.29 3.72 0.65
N ILE A 12 -4.56 3.44 0.38
CA ILE A 12 -5.45 4.34 -0.36
C ILE A 12 -6.54 4.80 0.61
N ILE A 13 -6.71 6.12 0.69
CA ILE A 13 -7.69 6.78 1.56
C ILE A 13 -8.56 7.66 0.66
N ASP A 14 -9.88 7.56 0.81
CA ASP A 14 -10.81 8.37 0.04
C ASP A 14 -11.01 9.78 0.63
N LYS A 15 -11.93 10.55 0.02
CA LYS A 15 -12.24 11.93 0.43
C LYS A 15 -12.93 12.03 1.78
N ASP A 16 -13.59 10.96 2.23
CA ASP A 16 -14.23 10.87 3.53
C ASP A 16 -13.26 10.39 4.62
N GLY A 17 -12.00 10.13 4.25
CA GLY A 17 -10.96 9.67 5.16
C GLY A 17 -11.02 8.17 5.45
N VAL A 18 -11.76 7.39 4.67
CA VAL A 18 -11.91 5.95 4.85
C VAL A 18 -10.79 5.21 4.09
N ILE A 19 -10.21 4.20 4.72
CA ILE A 19 -9.20 3.34 4.10
C ILE A 19 -9.90 2.40 3.12
N GLN A 20 -9.58 2.55 1.84
CA GLN A 20 -10.11 1.73 0.75
C GLN A 20 -9.18 0.58 0.36
N TYR A 21 -7.90 0.71 0.71
CA TYR A 21 -6.89 -0.33 0.50
C TYR A 21 -5.74 -0.14 1.49
N ALA A 22 -5.20 -1.26 1.98
CA ALA A 22 -4.05 -1.31 2.88
C ALA A 22 -3.19 -2.53 2.53
N GLU A 23 -1.90 -2.30 2.33
CA GLU A 23 -0.90 -3.34 2.11
C GLU A 23 0.34 -3.04 2.95
N VAL A 24 0.78 -4.03 3.72
CA VAL A 24 2.00 -3.97 4.53
C VAL A 24 2.86 -5.16 4.12
N LEU A 25 4.05 -4.88 3.59
CA LEU A 25 4.95 -5.90 3.07
C LEU A 25 5.82 -6.48 4.18
N GLU A 26 6.07 -7.78 4.12
CA GLU A 26 6.91 -8.47 5.10
C GLU A 26 8.37 -8.03 5.03
N SER A 27 8.86 -7.72 3.81
CA SER A 27 10.19 -7.16 3.59
C SER A 27 10.09 -5.71 3.10
N ALA A 28 10.94 -4.84 3.66
CA ALA A 28 11.05 -3.46 3.18
C ALA A 28 11.62 -3.33 1.75
N GLY A 29 12.23 -4.41 1.24
CA GLY A 29 12.76 -4.50 -0.12
C GLY A 29 11.72 -4.83 -1.19
N ASP A 30 10.56 -5.38 -0.80
CA ASP A 30 9.51 -5.76 -1.74
C ASP A 30 8.77 -4.53 -2.26
N LEU A 31 8.09 -4.68 -3.39
CA LEU A 31 7.26 -3.63 -3.98
C LEU A 31 5.78 -3.93 -3.73
N PRO A 32 4.96 -2.88 -3.54
CA PRO A 32 3.54 -3.08 -3.38
C PRO A 32 2.86 -3.52 -4.67
N ASN A 33 1.66 -4.10 -4.57
CA ASN A 33 0.91 -4.52 -5.74
C ASN A 33 0.26 -3.33 -6.48
N PHE A 34 0.95 -2.83 -7.51
CA PHE A 34 0.47 -1.71 -8.31
C PHE A 34 -0.84 -1.99 -9.05
N GLU A 35 -1.07 -3.22 -9.50
CA GLU A 35 -2.32 -3.59 -10.17
C GLU A 35 -3.51 -3.49 -9.22
N ALA A 36 -3.37 -4.00 -7.99
CA ALA A 36 -4.40 -3.88 -6.96
C ALA A 36 -4.68 -2.42 -6.59
N ILE A 37 -3.63 -1.60 -6.49
CA ILE A 37 -3.73 -0.16 -6.25
C ILE A 37 -4.54 0.53 -7.35
N HIS A 38 -4.20 0.31 -8.63
CA HIS A 38 -4.91 0.91 -9.75
C HIS A 38 -6.38 0.43 -9.82
N ALA A 39 -6.62 -0.86 -9.58
CA ALA A 39 -7.97 -1.40 -9.57
C ALA A 39 -8.86 -0.79 -8.48
N VAL A 40 -8.30 -0.36 -7.35
CA VAL A 40 -9.03 0.37 -6.30
C VAL A 40 -9.29 1.80 -6.75
N LEU A 41 -8.27 2.49 -7.29
CA LEU A 41 -8.42 3.87 -7.79
C LEU A 41 -9.48 4.00 -8.89
N ASP A 42 -9.58 3.03 -9.80
CA ASP A 42 -10.56 3.03 -10.88
C ASP A 42 -12.02 2.88 -10.40
N ARG A 43 -12.23 2.44 -9.14
CA ARG A 43 -13.57 2.21 -8.55
C ARG A 43 -14.02 3.34 -7.62
N LEU A 44 -13.15 4.31 -7.31
CA LEU A 44 -13.43 5.45 -6.44
C LEU A 44 -13.97 6.64 -7.23
#